data_AF-A0A3A6E0Q5-F1
#
_entry.id   AF-A0A3A6E0Q5-F1
#
_cell.length_a   1.000
_cell.length_b   1.000
_cell.length_c   1.000
_cell.angle_alpha   90.00
_cell.angle_beta   90.00
_cell.angle_gamma   90.00
#
_symmetry.space_group_name_H-M   'P 1'
#
loop_
_entity.id
_entity.type
_entity.pdbx_description
1 polymer ?
#
loop_
_entity_poly.entity_id
_entity_poly.type
_entity_poly.pdbx_seq_one_letter_code
_entity_poly.pdbx_strand_id
1 'polypeptide(L)'
;MLLPTQIQAILYHFLMGWVYAFGFSFLISFVKYLRFPVFKGIVEILYHILFTSLMFFGLYKINGGITNIYLICFFLLGAFIYFTWYLSVFMQLFTAIRRLLHPFKVKLLVAKSKIVAIIRLPGKIRKRRKANAKRKKSSRKKKKKKKASDETPD
;
A
#
# COMPACT_ATOMS: atom_id res chain seq x y z
N MET A 1 40.79 -2.87 -13.65
CA MET A 1 40.30 -1.84 -12.71
C MET A 1 41.44 -1.45 -11.79
N LEU A 2 41.64 -0.15 -11.53
CA LEU A 2 42.62 0.32 -10.57
C LEU A 2 42.21 -0.06 -9.13
N LEU A 3 43.17 -0.31 -8.25
CA LEU A 3 42.93 -0.72 -6.87
C LEU A 3 42.02 0.26 -6.09
N PRO A 4 42.18 1.59 -6.18
CA PRO A 4 41.27 2.53 -5.50
C PRO A 4 39.82 2.39 -5.97
N THR A 5 39.59 2.18 -7.27
CA THR A 5 38.26 2.00 -7.83
C THR A 5 37.61 0.71 -7.35
N GLN A 6 38.40 -0.35 -7.12
CA GLN A 6 37.90 -1.61 -6.56
C GLN A 6 37.44 -1.43 -5.11
N ILE A 7 38.23 -0.74 -4.29
CA ILE A 7 37.87 -0.44 -2.90
C ILE A 7 36.60 0.41 -2.86
N GLN A 8 36.50 1.44 -3.69
CA GLN A 8 35.29 2.28 -3.78
C GLN A 8 34.06 1.46 -4.18
N ALA A 9 34.18 0.58 -5.18
CA ALA A 9 33.07 -0.27 -5.62
C ALA A 9 32.61 -1.25 -4.52
N ILE A 10 33.55 -1.80 -3.74
CA ILE A 10 33.26 -2.69 -2.60
C ILE A 10 32.50 -1.93 -1.51
N LEU A 11 33.04 -0.79 -1.07
CA LEU A 11 32.41 0.04 -0.04
C LEU A 11 31.03 0.55 -0.48
N TYR A 12 30.91 0.91 -1.75
CA TYR A 12 29.64 1.32 -2.34
C TYR A 12 28.61 0.18 -2.32
N HIS A 13 28.96 -1.03 -2.75
CA HIS A 13 28.04 -2.17 -2.72
C HIS A 13 27.61 -2.55 -1.31
N PHE A 14 28.56 -2.54 -0.38
CA PHE A 14 28.29 -2.78 1.03
C PHE A 14 27.27 -1.76 1.57
N LEU A 15 27.53 -0.47 1.35
CA LEU A 15 26.63 0.60 1.79
C LEU A 15 25.26 0.48 1.11
N MET A 16 25.21 0.21 -0.19
CA MET A 16 23.95 0.02 -0.91
C MET A 16 23.17 -1.18 -0.38
N GLY A 17 23.83 -2.28 0.00
CA GLY A 17 23.17 -3.42 0.66
C GLY A 17 22.50 -3.01 1.97
N TRP A 18 23.20 -2.22 2.78
CA TRP A 18 22.66 -1.69 4.03
C TRP A 18 21.48 -0.74 3.79
N VAL A 19 21.63 0.23 2.87
CA VAL A 19 20.58 1.22 2.54
C VAL A 19 19.36 0.53 1.93
N TYR A 20 19.57 -0.49 1.11
CA TYR A 20 18.51 -1.33 0.57
C TYR A 20 17.71 -1.99 1.68
N ALA A 21 18.39 -2.69 2.60
CA ALA A 21 17.71 -3.40 3.69
C ALA A 21 16.96 -2.42 4.62
N PHE A 22 17.54 -1.24 4.88
CA PHE A 22 16.87 -0.15 5.59
C PHE A 22 15.61 0.34 4.88
N GLY A 23 15.73 0.74 3.61
CA GLY A 23 14.63 1.27 2.83
C GLY A 23 13.52 0.25 2.64
N PHE A 24 13.87 -1.00 2.38
CA PHE A 24 12.91 -2.10 2.25
C PHE A 24 12.18 -2.40 3.57
N SER A 25 12.89 -2.39 4.70
CA SER A 25 12.29 -2.55 6.03
C SER A 25 11.31 -1.41 6.35
N PHE A 26 11.70 -0.18 6.02
CA PHE A 26 10.83 0.98 6.15
C PHE A 26 9.58 0.86 5.26
N LEU A 27 9.75 0.42 4.01
CA LEU A 27 8.68 0.22 3.04
C LEU A 27 7.65 -0.81 3.53
N ILE A 28 8.11 -1.99 3.95
CA ILE A 28 7.23 -3.05 4.48
C ILE A 28 6.50 -2.54 5.72
N SER A 29 7.23 -1.89 6.62
CA SER A 29 6.69 -1.27 7.82
C SER A 29 5.56 -0.28 7.49
N PHE A 30 5.75 0.56 6.47
CA PHE A 30 4.80 1.56 6.02
C PHE A 30 3.58 0.94 5.30
N VAL A 31 3.81 0.01 4.38
CA VAL A 31 2.73 -0.66 3.64
C VAL A 31 1.84 -1.48 4.57
N LYS A 32 2.43 -2.18 5.55
CA LYS A 32 1.68 -2.90 6.59
C LYS A 32 0.78 -1.94 7.38
N TYR A 33 1.26 -0.73 7.64
CA TYR A 33 0.48 0.31 8.33
C TYR A 33 -0.70 0.83 7.48
N LEU A 34 -0.54 0.95 6.16
CA LEU A 34 -1.58 1.42 5.23
C LEU A 34 -2.67 0.37 4.94
N ARG A 35 -2.40 -0.93 5.09
CA ARG A 35 -3.37 -2.05 4.88
C ARG A 35 -4.03 -2.10 3.48
N PHE A 36 -3.28 -1.74 2.43
CA PHE A 36 -3.74 -1.87 1.03
C PHE A 36 -2.95 -2.97 0.30
N PRO A 37 -3.52 -4.18 0.09
CA PRO A 37 -2.77 -5.32 -0.42
C PRO A 37 -2.28 -5.16 -1.86
N VAL A 38 -3.07 -4.55 -2.76
CA VAL A 38 -2.64 -4.28 -4.15
C VAL A 38 -1.52 -3.25 -4.18
N PHE A 39 -1.61 -2.22 -3.33
CA PHE A 39 -0.58 -1.18 -3.22
C PHE A 39 0.74 -1.75 -2.71
N LYS A 40 0.72 -2.82 -1.90
CA LYS A 40 1.94 -3.50 -1.43
C LYS A 40 2.79 -3.98 -2.60
N GLY A 41 2.22 -4.80 -3.48
CA GLY A 41 2.97 -5.40 -4.59
C GLY A 41 3.53 -4.35 -5.54
N ILE A 42 2.72 -3.35 -5.90
CA ILE A 42 3.14 -2.28 -6.81
C ILE A 42 4.32 -1.49 -6.23
N VAL A 43 4.22 -1.09 -4.96
CA VAL A 43 5.25 -0.29 -4.29
C VAL A 43 6.52 -1.08 -4.07
N GLU A 44 6.41 -2.37 -3.76
CA GLU A 44 7.55 -3.29 -3.62
C GLU A 44 8.31 -3.42 -4.94
N ILE A 45 7.62 -3.70 -6.06
CA ILE A 45 8.22 -3.77 -7.39
C ILE A 45 8.89 -2.45 -7.76
N LEU A 46 8.18 -1.33 -7.58
CA LEU A 46 8.69 -0.01 -7.89
C LEU A 46 9.95 0.33 -7.08
N TYR A 47 9.98 -0.09 -5.81
CA TYR A 47 11.15 0.08 -4.96
C TYR A 47 12.36 -0.68 -5.50
N HIS A 48 12.21 -1.96 -5.88
CA HIS A 48 13.32 -2.72 -6.44
C HIS A 48 13.84 -2.14 -7.75
N ILE A 49 12.95 -1.72 -8.64
CA ILE A 49 13.34 -1.09 -9.91
C ILE A 49 14.10 0.21 -9.63
N LEU A 50 13.53 1.11 -8.85
CA LEU A 50 14.13 2.40 -8.54
C LEU A 50 15.48 2.25 -7.84
N PHE A 51 15.55 1.35 -6.86
CA PHE A 51 16.77 1.10 -6.11
C PHE A 51 17.86 0.52 -7.00
N THR A 52 17.53 -0.47 -7.84
CA THR A 52 18.50 -1.08 -8.77
C THR A 52 19.00 -0.06 -9.78
N SER A 53 18.12 0.80 -10.33
CA SER A 53 18.53 1.90 -11.21
C SER A 53 19.46 2.89 -10.51
N LEU A 54 19.15 3.29 -9.28
CA LEU A 54 19.99 4.20 -8.49
C LEU A 54 21.36 3.56 -8.18
N MET A 55 21.36 2.30 -7.77
CA MET A 55 22.57 1.53 -7.49
C MET A 55 23.45 1.46 -8.74
N PHE A 56 22.87 1.12 -9.89
CA PHE A 56 23.56 1.07 -11.16
C PHE A 56 24.13 2.43 -11.55
N PHE A 57 23.38 3.53 -11.38
CA PHE A 57 23.87 4.87 -11.70
C PHE A 57 25.09 5.27 -10.88
N GLY A 58 25.08 5.03 -9.56
CA GLY A 58 26.25 5.32 -8.73
C GLY A 58 27.43 4.40 -9.06
N LEU A 59 27.19 3.13 -9.37
CA LEU A 59 28.23 2.21 -9.79
C LEU A 59 28.84 2.61 -11.14
N TYR A 60 28.01 3.08 -12.08
CA TYR A 60 28.43 3.58 -13.39
C TYR A 60 29.44 4.72 -13.25
N LYS A 61 29.24 5.62 -12.29
CA LYS A 61 30.17 6.71 -11.99
C LYS A 61 31.50 6.24 -11.38
N ILE A 62 31.52 5.09 -10.72
CA ILE A 62 32.72 4.57 -10.06
C ILE A 62 33.55 3.73 -11.03
N ASN A 63 32.94 2.73 -11.65
CA ASN A 63 33.67 1.71 -12.43
C ASN A 63 33.09 1.42 -13.81
N GLY A 64 32.20 2.27 -14.31
CA GLY A 64 31.51 2.06 -15.60
C GLY A 64 30.36 1.08 -15.54
N GLY A 65 29.92 0.66 -14.35
CA GLY A 65 28.73 -0.19 -14.16
C GLY A 65 29.03 -1.68 -14.15
N ILE A 66 30.32 -2.06 -14.12
CA ILE A 66 30.75 -3.45 -14.10
C ILE A 66 30.47 -4.04 -12.72
N THR A 67 29.62 -5.06 -12.66
CA THR A 67 29.27 -5.76 -11.41
C THR A 67 29.92 -7.14 -11.40
N ASN A 68 30.92 -7.33 -10.54
CA ASN A 68 31.54 -8.62 -10.31
C ASN A 68 30.82 -9.40 -9.20
N ILE A 69 30.91 -10.73 -9.21
CA ILE A 69 30.21 -11.59 -8.25
C ILE A 69 30.54 -11.26 -6.77
N TYR A 70 31.79 -10.90 -6.48
CA TYR A 70 32.20 -10.55 -5.11
C TYR A 70 31.49 -9.29 -4.59
N LEU A 71 31.12 -8.36 -5.47
CA LEU A 71 30.38 -7.15 -5.09
C LEU A 71 28.95 -7.48 -4.64
N ILE A 72 28.35 -8.53 -5.21
CA ILE A 72 27.06 -9.06 -4.74
C ILE A 72 27.21 -9.62 -3.33
N CYS A 73 28.31 -10.31 -3.02
CA CYS A 73 28.59 -10.79 -1.66
C CYS A 73 28.69 -9.63 -0.65
N PHE A 74 29.38 -8.53 -1.00
CA PHE A 74 29.45 -7.35 -0.14
C PHE A 74 28.10 -6.65 0.02
N PHE A 75 27.28 -6.60 -1.03
CA PHE A 75 25.90 -6.13 -0.93
C PHE A 75 25.08 -6.96 0.06
N LEU A 76 25.12 -8.29 -0.08
CA LEU A 76 24.44 -9.20 0.84
C LEU A 76 24.96 -9.06 2.27
N LEU A 77 26.27 -8.86 2.45
CA LEU A 77 26.89 -8.62 3.75
C LEU A 77 26.38 -7.33 4.40
N GLY A 78 26.29 -6.23 3.64
CA GLY A 78 25.73 -4.96 4.12
C GLY A 78 24.27 -5.10 4.55
N ALA A 79 23.47 -5.81 3.75
CA ALA A 79 22.08 -6.11 4.09
C ALA A 79 21.96 -7.02 5.33
N PHE A 80 22.82 -8.03 5.44
CA PHE A 80 22.87 -8.94 6.58
C PHE A 80 23.20 -8.20 7.89
N ILE A 81 24.21 -7.32 7.87
CA ILE A 81 24.58 -6.48 9.00
C ILE A 81 23.43 -5.59 9.43
N TYR A 82 22.73 -4.99 8.46
CA TYR A 82 21.54 -4.20 8.74
C TYR A 82 20.49 -5.02 9.50
N PHE A 83 20.11 -6.20 8.99
CA PHE A 83 19.06 -7.01 9.61
C PHE A 83 19.46 -7.54 10.98
N THR A 84 20.74 -7.86 11.17
CA THR A 84 21.24 -8.45 12.41
C THR A 84 21.35 -7.43 13.54
N TRP A 85 21.89 -6.24 13.26
CA TRP A 85 22.21 -5.28 14.33
C TRP A 85 21.34 -4.02 14.33
N TYR A 86 20.87 -3.58 13.16
CA TYR A 86 20.26 -2.26 13.03
C TYR A 86 18.72 -2.29 12.98
N LEU A 87 18.12 -3.41 12.56
CA LEU A 87 16.67 -3.51 12.41
C LEU A 87 15.94 -3.11 13.70
N SER A 88 16.37 -3.63 14.85
CA SER A 88 15.76 -3.34 16.15
C SER A 88 15.81 -1.85 16.49
N VAL A 89 16.95 -1.20 16.24
CA VAL A 89 17.15 0.23 16.51
C VAL A 89 16.20 1.08 15.66
N PHE A 90 16.08 0.78 14.37
CA PHE A 90 15.26 1.58 13.46
C PHE A 90 13.75 1.31 13.56
N MET A 91 13.32 0.24 14.23
CA MET A 91 11.89 0.00 14.46
C MET A 91 11.22 1.12 15.26
N GLN A 92 11.95 1.75 16.19
CA GLN A 92 11.45 2.92 16.93
C GLN A 92 11.29 4.12 16.02
N LEU A 93 12.28 4.39 15.16
CA LEU A 93 12.24 5.44 14.14
C LEU A 93 11.05 5.23 13.19
N PHE A 94 10.85 4.01 12.70
CA PHE A 94 9.73 3.68 11.82
C PHE A 94 8.39 3.95 12.49
N THR A 95 8.28 3.66 13.79
CA THR A 95 7.07 3.93 14.56
C THR A 95 6.84 5.44 14.72
N ALA A 96 7.88 6.23 14.97
CA ALA A 96 7.78 7.68 15.02
C ALA A 96 7.31 8.27 13.68
N ILE A 97 7.90 7.83 12.57
CA ILE A 97 7.49 8.27 11.22
C ILE A 97 6.04 7.87 10.93
N ARG A 98 5.62 6.65 11.31
CA ARG A 98 4.21 6.24 11.18
C ARG A 98 3.25 7.14 11.96
N ARG A 99 3.63 7.60 13.16
CA ARG A 99 2.82 8.55 13.94
C ARG A 99 2.68 9.88 13.21
N LEU A 100 3.77 10.40 12.64
CA LEU A 100 3.76 11.61 11.83
C LEU A 100 2.86 11.47 10.58
N LEU A 101 2.81 10.28 9.99
CA LEU A 101 1.99 9.97 8.80
C LEU A 101 0.54 9.57 9.12
N HIS A 102 0.19 9.43 10.40
CA HIS A 102 -1.18 9.11 10.84
C HIS A 102 -2.26 10.06 10.30
N PRO A 103 -2.12 11.41 10.39
CA PRO A 103 -3.13 12.32 9.85
C PRO A 103 -3.37 12.12 8.35
N PHE A 104 -2.33 11.81 7.57
CA PHE A 104 -2.46 11.54 6.13
C PHE A 104 -3.26 10.27 5.86
N LYS A 105 -3.01 9.20 6.61
CA LYS A 105 -3.79 7.95 6.51
C LYS A 105 -5.27 8.20 6.79
N VAL A 106 -5.60 8.96 7.83
CA VAL A 106 -7.00 9.27 8.18
C VAL A 106 -7.69 10.00 7.02
N LYS A 107 -7.03 11.03 6.46
CA LYS A 107 -7.55 11.75 5.28
C LYS A 107 -7.80 10.82 4.09
N LEU A 108 -6.86 9.89 3.82
CA LEU A 108 -6.98 8.92 2.72
C LEU A 108 -8.13 7.92 2.94
N LEU A 109 -8.34 7.44 4.18
CA LEU A 109 -9.47 6.58 4.53
C LEU A 109 -10.81 7.30 4.38
N VAL A 110 -10.89 8.57 4.79
CA VAL A 110 -12.09 9.39 4.59
C VAL A 110 -12.38 9.57 3.11
N ALA A 111 -11.37 9.88 2.28
CA ALA A 111 -11.53 9.99 0.84
C ALA A 111 -12.03 8.68 0.21
N LYS A 112 -11.41 7.53 0.57
CA LYS A 112 -11.86 6.21 0.13
C LYS A 112 -13.32 5.93 0.54
N SER A 113 -13.68 6.25 1.78
CA SER A 113 -15.05 6.08 2.28
C SER A 113 -16.05 6.92 1.48
N LYS A 114 -15.73 8.18 1.17
CA LYS A 114 -16.55 9.06 0.33
C LYS A 114 -16.73 8.49 -1.07
N ILE A 115 -15.67 8.03 -1.72
CA ILE A 115 -15.72 7.41 -3.05
C ILE A 115 -16.62 6.16 -3.03
N VAL A 116 -16.42 5.26 -2.05
CA VAL A 116 -17.25 4.06 -1.90
C VAL A 116 -18.71 4.42 -1.63
N ALA A 117 -18.98 5.46 -0.85
CA ALA A 117 -20.34 5.94 -0.59
C ALA A 117 -21.00 6.46 -1.87
N ILE A 118 -20.28 7.23 -2.70
CA ILE A 118 -20.76 7.70 -4.01
C ILE A 118 -21.07 6.50 -4.93
N ILE A 119 -20.19 5.51 -5.02
CA ILE A 119 -20.39 4.32 -5.86
C ILE A 119 -21.59 3.48 -5.36
N ARG A 120 -21.80 3.36 -4.04
CA ARG A 120 -22.89 2.55 -3.45
C ARG A 120 -24.23 3.29 -3.35
N LEU A 121 -24.24 4.62 -3.44
CA LEU A 121 -25.44 5.46 -3.36
C LEU A 121 -26.53 5.02 -4.36
N PRO A 122 -26.22 4.82 -5.67
CA PRO A 122 -27.21 4.41 -6.67
C PRO A 122 -27.85 3.07 -6.35
N GLY A 123 -27.06 2.10 -5.87
CA GLY A 123 -27.55 0.78 -5.48
C GLY A 123 -28.50 0.84 -4.27
N LYS A 124 -28.18 1.66 -3.27
CA LYS A 124 -29.01 1.85 -2.07
C LYS A 124 -30.32 2.59 -2.41
N ILE A 125 -30.26 3.61 -3.27
CA ILE A 125 -31.43 4.34 -3.78
C ILE A 125 -32.33 3.42 -4.60
N ARG A 126 -31.76 2.60 -5.49
CA ARG A 126 -32.50 1.62 -6.30
C ARG A 126 -33.21 0.56 -5.43
N LYS A 127 -32.54 0.05 -4.38
CA LYS A 127 -33.15 -0.88 -3.40
C LYS A 127 -34.30 -0.21 -2.64
N ARG A 128 -34.12 1.02 -2.14
CA ARG A 128 -35.19 1.78 -1.47
C ARG A 128 -36.40 2.04 -2.38
N ARG A 129 -36.17 2.43 -3.64
CA ARG A 129 -37.26 2.63 -4.63
C ARG A 129 -38.06 1.34 -4.85
N LYS A 130 -37.41 0.18 -5.02
CA LYS A 130 -38.08 -1.12 -5.16
C LYS A 130 -38.91 -1.49 -3.92
N ALA A 131 -38.39 -1.25 -2.71
CA ALA A 131 -39.10 -1.52 -1.46
C ALA A 131 -40.35 -0.64 -1.31
N ASN A 132 -40.25 0.66 -1.62
CA ASN A 132 -41.38 1.58 -1.59
C ASN A 132 -42.45 1.23 -2.63
N ALA A 133 -42.06 0.78 -3.83
CA ALA A 133 -43.00 0.31 -4.84
C ALA A 133 -43.77 -0.94 -4.38
N LYS A 134 -43.09 -1.90 -3.74
CA LYS A 134 -43.75 -3.08 -3.14
C LYS A 134 -44.73 -2.69 -2.02
N ARG A 135 -44.34 -1.78 -1.12
CA ARG A 135 -45.24 -1.24 -0.08
C ARG A 135 -46.46 -0.52 -0.65
N LYS A 136 -46.30 0.30 -1.69
CA LYS A 136 -47.43 0.96 -2.37
C LYS A 136 -48.37 -0.05 -3.06
N LYS A 137 -47.84 -1.12 -3.65
CA LYS A 137 -48.66 -2.20 -4.22
C LYS A 137 -49.44 -2.96 -3.14
N SER A 138 -48.81 -3.30 -2.02
CA SER A 138 -49.51 -4.01 -0.93
C SER A 138 -50.56 -3.13 -0.27
N SER A 139 -50.29 -1.84 -0.05
CA SER A 139 -51.28 -0.92 0.53
C SER A 139 -52.47 -0.68 -0.40
N ARG A 140 -52.26 -0.58 -1.72
CA ARG A 140 -53.35 -0.52 -2.71
C ARG A 140 -54.19 -1.79 -2.72
N LYS A 141 -53.58 -2.98 -2.66
CA LYS A 141 -54.32 -4.26 -2.53
C LYS A 141 -55.14 -4.30 -1.24
N LYS A 142 -54.58 -3.86 -0.11
CA LYS A 142 -55.27 -3.82 1.19
C LYS A 142 -56.46 -2.84 1.17
N LYS A 143 -56.31 -1.67 0.54
CA LYS A 143 -57.41 -0.69 0.34
C LYS A 143 -58.52 -1.22 -0.57
N LYS A 144 -58.18 -1.90 -1.68
CA LYS A 144 -59.19 -2.53 -2.55
C LYS A 144 -59.95 -3.64 -1.85
N LYS A 145 -59.28 -4.49 -1.05
CA LYS A 145 -59.95 -5.53 -0.25
C LYS A 145 -60.91 -4.95 0.80
N LYS A 146 -60.53 -3.86 1.47
CA LYS A 146 -61.42 -3.17 2.43
C LYS A 146 -62.66 -2.54 1.75
N LYS A 147 -62.48 -1.89 0.59
CA LYS A 147 -63.64 -1.36 -0.15
C LYS A 147 -64.59 -2.46 -0.62
N ALA A 148 -64.06 -3.58 -1.10
CA ALA A 148 -64.87 -4.71 -1.52
C ALA A 148 -65.59 -5.42 -0.36
N SER A 149 -65.11 -5.31 0.88
CA SER A 149 -65.82 -5.82 2.06
C SER A 149 -66.85 -4.85 2.62
N ASP A 150 -66.69 -3.54 2.38
CA ASP A 150 -67.66 -2.51 2.81
C ASP A 150 -68.84 -2.37 1.81
N GLU A 151 -68.67 -2.76 0.53
CA GLU A 151 -69.71 -2.70 -0.52
C GLU A 151 -70.61 -3.94 -0.60
N THR A 152 -70.32 -5.00 0.15
CA THR A 152 -71.26 -6.10 0.43
C THR A 152 -71.58 -6.08 1.92
N PRO A 153 -72.62 -5.34 2.36
CA PRO A 153 -73.26 -5.61 3.63
C PRO A 153 -74.09 -6.90 3.49
N ASP A 154 -73.95 -7.80 4.46
CA ASP A 154 -74.88 -8.93 4.65
C ASP A 154 -76.33 -8.44 4.78
#